data_AF-A0A1J5ERN7-F1
#
_entry.id   AF-A0A1J5ERN7-F1
#
_cell.length_a   1.000
_cell.length_b   1.000
_cell.length_c   1.000
_cell.angle_alpha   90.00
_cell.angle_beta   90.00
_cell.angle_gamma   90.00
#
_symmetry.space_group_name_H-M   'P 1'
#
loop_
_entity.id
_entity.type
_entity.pdbx_description
1 polymer ?
#
loop_
_entity_poly.entity_id
_entity_poly.type
_entity_poly.pdbx_seq_one_letter_code
_entity_poly.pdbx_strand_id
1 'polypeptide(L)'
;MKIYGLDPRLVTGQQSRSANTTGVDFHDLLRAQLEKVASPDPAPAAPATGPLSVTPAGVRVEGLTLTEASLNTLEAFSVALANPAIKAEALQPFIGNLEEETAALLAVRNQLSAPDPLAGLLDRVAALTYLETAKYHRGDYAA
;
A
#
# COMPACT_ATOMS: atom_id res chain seq x y z
N MET A 1 -16.86 80.40 -20.61
CA MET A 1 -17.35 80.05 -19.26
C MET A 1 -16.87 78.64 -18.95
N LYS A 2 -15.85 78.51 -18.11
CA LYS A 2 -15.93 78.17 -16.66
C LYS A 2 -16.25 76.67 -16.43
N ILE A 3 -15.25 75.77 -16.41
CA ILE A 3 -14.47 75.17 -15.28
C ILE A 3 -15.24 74.41 -14.18
N TYR A 4 -14.68 73.21 -13.93
CA TYR A 4 -14.66 72.34 -12.73
C TYR A 4 -15.71 71.23 -12.54
N GLY A 5 -15.20 70.03 -12.27
CA GLY A 5 -15.89 69.00 -11.47
C GLY A 5 -15.33 67.59 -11.66
N LEU A 6 -14.56 67.11 -10.68
CA LEU A 6 -13.89 65.81 -10.59
C LEU A 6 -14.86 64.61 -10.41
N ASP A 7 -14.38 63.44 -10.86
CA ASP A 7 -14.59 62.02 -10.44
C ASP A 7 -15.04 61.74 -8.99
N PRO A 8 -15.31 60.47 -8.55
CA PRO A 8 -15.57 59.19 -9.24
C PRO A 8 -16.74 58.40 -8.58
N ARG A 9 -16.95 57.16 -9.05
CA ARG A 9 -17.62 56.00 -8.40
C ARG A 9 -18.96 55.63 -9.01
N LEU A 10 -18.94 54.54 -9.77
CA LEU A 10 -19.74 53.35 -9.46
C LEU A 10 -19.03 52.14 -10.08
N VAL A 11 -18.30 51.43 -9.24
CA VAL A 11 -17.97 50.02 -9.41
C VAL A 11 -19.30 49.27 -9.42
N THR A 12 -19.67 48.66 -10.55
CA THR A 12 -20.55 47.49 -10.55
C THR A 12 -20.29 46.63 -11.78
N GLY A 13 -19.63 45.50 -11.53
CA GLY A 13 -19.88 44.21 -12.18
C GLY A 13 -19.84 44.13 -13.70
N GLN A 14 -18.65 43.92 -14.26
CA GLN A 14 -18.52 43.16 -15.50
C GLN A 14 -17.58 41.99 -15.24
N GLN A 15 -18.16 40.88 -14.76
CA GLN A 15 -17.56 39.56 -14.78
C GLN A 15 -17.22 39.21 -16.23
N SER A 16 -15.97 39.45 -16.61
CA SER A 16 -15.37 38.83 -17.79
C SER A 16 -15.32 37.33 -17.51
N ARG A 17 -16.17 36.61 -18.24
CA ARG A 17 -16.34 35.15 -18.20
C ARG A 17 -15.01 34.42 -18.15
N SER A 18 -14.99 33.42 -17.28
CA SER A 18 -14.01 32.36 -17.18
C SER A 18 -13.49 31.86 -18.52
N ALA A 19 -12.18 31.62 -18.53
CA ALA A 19 -11.46 30.59 -19.25
C ALA A 19 -12.03 30.18 -20.61
N ASN A 20 -11.40 30.70 -21.67
CA ASN A 20 -11.48 30.09 -22.99
C ASN A 20 -10.77 28.74 -22.92
N THR A 21 -11.52 27.67 -22.63
CA THR A 21 -11.11 26.26 -22.74
C THR A 21 -10.94 25.94 -24.23
N THR A 22 -9.86 26.45 -24.81
CA THR A 22 -9.39 25.99 -26.12
C THR A 22 -8.69 24.67 -25.83
N GLY A 23 -9.37 23.57 -26.13
CA GLY A 23 -8.84 22.23 -25.97
C GLY A 23 -7.50 22.14 -26.67
N VAL A 24 -6.48 21.72 -25.93
CA VAL A 24 -5.20 21.35 -26.53
C VAL A 24 -5.53 20.22 -27.50
N ASP A 25 -5.37 20.45 -28.80
CA ASP A 25 -5.68 19.47 -29.83
C ASP A 25 -4.85 18.21 -29.57
N PHE A 26 -5.49 17.05 -29.53
CA PHE A 26 -4.85 15.78 -29.25
C PHE A 26 -3.64 15.53 -30.16
N HIS A 27 -3.70 16.05 -31.38
CA HIS A 27 -2.61 16.01 -32.35
C HIS A 27 -1.34 16.73 -31.87
N ASP A 28 -1.47 17.86 -31.17
CA ASP A 28 -0.32 18.58 -30.61
C ASP A 28 0.25 17.88 -29.38
N LEU A 29 -0.61 17.24 -28.57
CA LEU A 29 -0.15 16.37 -27.48
C LEU A 29 0.61 15.15 -27.99
N LEU A 30 0.13 14.53 -29.07
CA LEU A 30 0.78 13.36 -29.66
C LEU A 30 2.13 13.73 -30.28
N ARG A 31 2.22 14.87 -30.98
CA ARG A 31 3.47 15.37 -31.54
C ARG A 31 4.49 15.67 -30.44
N ALA A 32 4.06 16.34 -29.36
CA ALA A 32 4.92 16.61 -28.21
C ALA A 32 5.44 15.33 -27.54
N GLN A 33 4.62 14.27 -27.49
CA GLN A 33 5.07 12.95 -26.98
C GLN A 33 6.04 12.27 -27.94
N LEU A 34 5.82 12.32 -29.25
CA LEU A 34 6.76 11.74 -30.22
C LEU A 34 8.13 12.43 -30.22
N GLU A 35 8.16 13.76 -30.14
CA GLU A 35 9.43 14.52 -30.08
C GLU A 35 10.19 14.26 -28.78
N LYS A 36 9.47 14.07 -27.66
CA LYS A 36 10.04 13.68 -26.38
C LYS A 36 10.67 12.27 -26.42
N VAL A 37 10.16 11.36 -27.25
CA VAL A 37 10.69 10.00 -27.41
C VAL A 37 11.83 9.96 -28.46
N ALA A 38 11.82 10.86 -29.44
CA ALA A 38 12.81 10.89 -30.52
C ALA A 38 14.14 11.55 -30.14
N SER A 39 14.23 12.21 -28.98
CA SER A 39 15.47 12.75 -28.43
C SER A 39 16.12 11.71 -27.50
N PRO A 40 17.22 11.04 -27.88
CA PRO A 40 17.98 10.23 -26.93
C PRO A 40 18.75 11.19 -26.01
N ASP A 41 18.14 11.57 -24.90
CA ASP A 41 18.84 12.13 -23.75
C ASP A 41 19.87 11.08 -23.29
N PRO A 42 21.14 11.43 -22.98
CA PRO A 42 22.16 10.47 -22.60
C PRO A 42 21.66 9.63 -21.43
N ALA A 43 21.88 8.32 -21.54
CA ALA A 43 21.36 7.27 -20.68
C ALA A 43 21.12 7.74 -19.23
N PRO A 44 19.88 7.64 -18.71
CA PRO A 44 19.67 7.92 -17.31
C PRO A 44 20.56 6.95 -16.53
N ALA A 45 21.51 7.52 -15.76
CA ALA A 45 22.13 6.79 -14.69
C ALA A 45 21.01 6.10 -13.91
N ALA A 46 21.15 4.80 -13.68
CA ALA A 46 20.19 4.00 -12.93
C ALA A 46 19.67 4.82 -11.74
N PRO A 47 18.35 4.87 -11.50
CA PRO A 47 17.81 5.70 -10.43
C PRO A 47 18.57 5.36 -9.16
N ALA A 48 19.30 6.35 -8.63
CA ALA A 48 19.87 6.27 -7.31
C ALA A 48 18.71 5.88 -6.41
N THR A 49 18.81 4.71 -5.79
CA THR A 49 17.94 4.28 -4.69
C THR A 49 17.69 5.51 -3.84
N GLY A 50 16.46 6.03 -3.87
CA GLY A 50 16.02 7.10 -2.99
C GLY A 50 16.35 6.70 -1.56
N PRO A 51 16.43 7.66 -0.61
CA PRO A 51 16.85 7.36 0.76
C PRO A 51 16.03 6.16 1.26
N LEU A 52 16.70 5.01 1.36
CA LEU A 52 16.10 3.82 1.92
C LEU A 52 15.72 4.27 3.32
N SER A 53 14.41 4.35 3.60
CA SER A 53 13.96 4.55 4.97
C SER A 53 14.66 3.45 5.77
N VAL A 54 15.60 3.87 6.62
CA VAL A 54 16.52 2.93 7.25
C VAL A 54 15.75 2.28 8.38
N THR A 55 14.92 1.29 8.04
CA THR A 55 14.36 0.39 9.03
C THR A 55 15.54 -0.23 9.78
N PRO A 56 15.56 -0.17 11.12
CA PRO A 56 16.61 -0.80 11.90
C PRO A 56 16.77 -2.27 11.51
N ALA A 57 18.00 -2.73 11.34
CA ALA A 57 18.29 -4.11 10.94
C ALA A 57 17.64 -5.15 11.87
N GLY A 58 17.54 -4.83 13.17
CA GLY A 58 16.87 -5.67 14.16
C GLY A 58 15.38 -5.93 13.85
N VAL A 59 14.63 -4.87 13.51
CA VAL A 59 13.20 -4.98 13.16
C VAL A 59 13.00 -5.82 11.90
N ARG A 60 13.92 -5.74 10.93
CA ARG A 60 13.86 -6.59 9.73
C ARG A 60 14.11 -8.06 10.04
N VAL A 61 15.12 -8.37 10.85
CA VAL A 61 15.43 -9.75 11.24
C VAL A 61 14.28 -10.35 12.07
N GLU A 62 13.71 -9.56 12.97
CA GLU A 62 12.53 -9.95 13.75
C GLU A 62 11.35 -10.27 12.84
N GLY A 63 11.02 -9.38 11.88
CA GLY A 63 9.94 -9.62 10.94
C GLY A 63 10.13 -10.86 10.07
N LEU A 64 11.36 -11.14 9.62
CA LEU A 64 11.67 -12.36 8.86
C LEU A 64 11.55 -13.62 9.72
N THR A 65 12.11 -13.61 10.94
CA THR A 65 12.02 -14.72 11.88
C THR A 65 10.55 -15.04 12.21
N LEU A 66 9.75 -14.00 12.45
CA LEU A 66 8.34 -14.15 12.76
C LEU A 66 7.54 -14.66 11.56
N THR A 67 7.87 -14.19 10.35
CA THR A 67 7.27 -14.72 9.11
C THR A 67 7.55 -16.22 8.96
N GLU A 68 8.79 -16.65 9.20
CA GLU A 68 9.16 -18.06 9.12
C GLU A 68 8.43 -18.90 10.18
N ALA A 69 8.33 -18.40 11.42
CA ALA A 69 7.55 -19.04 12.47
C ALA A 69 6.08 -19.23 12.05
N SER A 70 5.45 -18.18 11.51
CA SER A 70 4.07 -18.25 11.04
C SER A 70 3.85 -19.21 9.89
N LEU A 71 4.78 -19.26 8.94
CA LEU A 71 4.70 -20.23 7.84
C LEU A 71 4.84 -21.66 8.35
N ASN A 72 5.73 -21.92 9.31
CA ASN A 72 5.87 -23.24 9.94
C ASN A 72 4.61 -23.64 10.70
N THR A 73 3.97 -22.71 11.42
CA THR A 73 2.71 -22.95 12.12
C THR A 73 1.58 -23.26 11.12
N LEU A 74 1.47 -22.50 10.02
CA LEU A 74 0.50 -22.76 8.95
C LEU A 74 0.74 -24.11 8.26
N GLU A 75 1.99 -24.48 8.01
CA GLU A 75 2.34 -25.78 7.44
C GLU A 75 1.95 -26.92 8.39
N ALA A 76 2.31 -26.83 9.66
CA ALA A 76 1.93 -27.81 10.67
C ALA A 76 0.40 -27.92 10.82
N PHE A 77 -0.31 -26.79 10.79
CA PHE A 77 -1.77 -26.76 10.78
C PHE A 77 -2.34 -27.45 9.53
N SER A 78 -1.78 -27.21 8.34
CA SER A 78 -2.21 -27.87 7.11
C SER A 78 -1.99 -29.38 7.14
N VAL A 79 -0.87 -29.84 7.70
CA VAL A 79 -0.56 -31.26 7.89
C VAL A 79 -1.54 -31.90 8.87
N ALA A 80 -1.89 -31.19 9.95
CA ALA A 80 -2.89 -31.63 10.91
C ALA A 80 -4.27 -31.80 10.24
N LEU A 81 -4.68 -30.84 9.40
CA LEU A 81 -5.92 -30.89 8.62
C LEU A 81 -5.95 -32.01 7.56
N ALA A 82 -4.79 -32.44 7.06
CA ALA A 82 -4.73 -33.55 6.11
C ALA A 82 -5.11 -34.90 6.74
N ASN A 83 -5.16 -34.99 8.08
CA ASN A 83 -5.59 -36.18 8.79
C ASN A 83 -7.12 -36.18 9.00
N PRO A 84 -7.89 -37.06 8.33
CA PRO A 84 -9.35 -37.09 8.44
C PRO A 84 -9.86 -37.57 9.81
N ALA A 85 -8.99 -38.08 10.68
CA ALA A 85 -9.35 -38.49 12.05
C ALA A 85 -9.09 -37.40 13.09
N ILE A 86 -8.54 -36.24 12.69
CA ILE A 86 -8.27 -35.16 13.64
C ILE A 86 -9.58 -34.50 14.07
N LYS A 87 -9.67 -34.16 15.35
CA LYS A 87 -10.80 -33.39 15.87
C LYS A 87 -10.46 -31.90 15.86
N ALA A 88 -11.48 -31.07 15.71
CA ALA A 88 -11.32 -29.61 15.72
C ALA A 88 -10.60 -29.13 17.00
N GLU A 89 -10.86 -29.71 18.17
CA GLU A 89 -10.22 -29.28 19.42
C GLU A 89 -8.70 -29.51 19.43
N ALA A 90 -8.22 -30.47 18.63
CA ALA A 90 -6.78 -30.71 18.47
C ALA A 90 -6.08 -29.63 17.63
N LEU A 91 -6.86 -28.80 16.90
CA LEU A 91 -6.35 -27.68 16.12
C LEU A 91 -6.19 -26.40 16.97
N GLN A 92 -6.90 -26.29 18.09
CA GLN A 92 -6.88 -25.16 19.02
C GLN A 92 -5.46 -24.60 19.33
N PRO A 93 -4.43 -25.42 19.62
CA PRO A 93 -3.09 -24.88 19.89
C PRO A 93 -2.46 -24.18 18.67
N PHE A 94 -2.69 -24.68 17.46
CA PHE A 94 -2.21 -24.01 16.25
C PHE A 94 -2.93 -22.67 16.04
N ILE A 95 -4.23 -22.62 16.31
CA ILE A 95 -5.03 -21.39 16.21
C ILE A 95 -4.53 -20.34 17.20
N GLY A 96 -4.28 -20.73 18.46
CA GLY A 96 -3.72 -19.82 19.46
C GLY A 96 -2.38 -19.23 19.01
N ASN A 97 -1.50 -20.07 18.46
CA ASN A 97 -0.21 -19.60 17.93
C ASN A 97 -0.40 -18.64 16.74
N LEU A 98 -1.27 -18.98 15.79
CA LEU A 98 -1.55 -18.13 14.62
C LEU A 98 -2.12 -16.76 15.04
N GLU A 99 -2.96 -16.69 16.07
CA GLU A 99 -3.49 -15.43 16.59
C GLU A 99 -2.39 -14.55 17.22
N GLU A 100 -1.53 -15.14 18.04
CA GLU A 100 -0.39 -14.45 18.66
C GLU A 100 0.60 -13.95 17.61
N GLU A 101 0.95 -14.82 16.66
CA GLU A 101 1.84 -14.49 15.56
C GLU A 101 1.26 -13.40 14.66
N THR A 102 -0.05 -13.41 14.36
CA THR A 102 -0.73 -12.35 13.60
C THR A 102 -0.56 -11.00 14.28
N ALA A 103 -0.79 -10.94 15.60
CA ALA A 103 -0.64 -9.70 16.36
C ALA A 103 0.81 -9.20 16.34
N ALA A 104 1.78 -10.10 16.49
CA ALA A 104 3.20 -9.78 16.42
C ALA A 104 3.62 -9.30 15.02
N LEU A 105 3.12 -9.93 13.94
CA LEU A 105 3.43 -9.56 12.55
C LEU A 105 2.95 -8.12 12.27
N LEU A 106 1.73 -7.79 12.73
CA LEU A 106 1.19 -6.44 12.61
C LEU A 106 1.97 -5.42 13.45
N ALA A 107 2.45 -5.81 14.64
CA ALA A 107 3.27 -4.95 15.49
C ALA A 107 4.62 -4.60 14.82
N VAL A 108 5.30 -5.59 14.23
CA VAL A 108 6.54 -5.35 13.46
C VAL A 108 6.24 -4.54 12.20
N ARG A 109 5.14 -4.84 11.51
CA ARG A 109 4.71 -4.12 10.31
C ARG A 109 4.48 -2.63 10.57
N ASN A 110 3.93 -2.28 11.73
CA ASN A 110 3.70 -0.88 12.11
C ASN A 110 5.00 -0.10 12.42
N GLN A 111 6.13 -0.80 12.59
CA GLN A 111 7.46 -0.20 12.73
C GLN A 111 8.16 -0.01 11.37
N LEU A 112 7.65 -0.62 10.30
CA LEU A 112 8.17 -0.50 8.95
C LEU A 112 7.59 0.73 8.24
N SER A 113 8.40 1.35 7.38
CA SER A 113 7.94 2.43 6.52
C SER A 113 7.11 1.90 5.34
N ALA A 114 6.14 2.66 4.87
CA ALA A 114 5.18 2.26 3.82
C ALA A 114 5.77 1.79 2.45
N PRO A 115 7.00 2.14 2.03
CA PRO A 115 7.60 1.53 0.84
C PRO A 115 8.46 0.27 1.12
N ASP A 116 8.50 -0.24 2.36
CA ASP A 116 9.34 -1.42 2.69
C ASP A 116 8.70 -2.73 2.15
N PRO A 117 9.38 -3.50 1.29
CA PRO A 117 8.85 -4.75 0.76
C PRO A 117 8.54 -5.79 1.86
N LEU A 118 9.25 -5.73 3.00
CA LEU A 118 8.97 -6.58 4.14
C LEU A 118 7.57 -6.30 4.71
N ALA A 119 7.13 -5.04 4.73
CA ALA A 119 5.80 -4.69 5.24
C ALA A 119 4.69 -5.38 4.43
N GLY A 120 4.85 -5.42 3.09
CA GLY A 120 3.93 -6.14 2.22
C GLY A 120 3.93 -7.66 2.41
N LEU A 121 5.07 -8.24 2.80
CA LEU A 121 5.15 -9.67 3.14
C LEU A 121 4.44 -9.94 4.47
N LEU A 122 4.73 -9.15 5.52
CA LEU A 122 4.10 -9.27 6.83
C LEU A 122 2.58 -9.12 6.73
N ASP A 123 2.09 -8.16 5.94
CA ASP A 123 0.65 -7.95 5.72
C ASP A 123 -0.01 -9.19 5.08
N ARG A 124 0.66 -9.85 4.10
CA ARG A 124 0.12 -11.06 3.45
C ARG A 124 0.08 -12.25 4.39
N VAL A 125 1.15 -12.46 5.15
CA VAL A 125 1.24 -13.59 6.08
C VAL A 125 0.22 -13.40 7.21
N ALA A 126 0.14 -12.20 7.78
CA ALA A 126 -0.86 -11.86 8.80
C ALA A 126 -2.30 -12.03 8.29
N ALA A 127 -2.57 -11.70 7.02
CA ALA A 127 -3.88 -11.92 6.43
C ALA A 127 -4.21 -13.41 6.27
N LEU A 128 -3.23 -14.24 5.90
CA LEU A 128 -3.41 -15.70 5.80
C LEU A 128 -3.65 -16.33 7.17
N THR A 129 -2.81 -16.02 8.16
CA THR A 129 -2.98 -16.53 9.53
C THR A 129 -4.35 -16.12 10.10
N TYR A 130 -4.76 -14.86 9.90
CA TYR A 130 -6.09 -14.39 10.29
C TYR A 130 -7.24 -15.12 9.57
N LEU A 131 -7.09 -15.42 8.28
CA LEU A 131 -8.10 -16.14 7.52
C LEU A 131 -8.29 -17.56 8.09
N GLU A 132 -7.20 -18.26 8.40
CA GLU A 132 -7.25 -19.62 8.94
C GLU A 132 -7.86 -19.67 10.34
N THR A 133 -7.54 -18.70 11.20
CA THR A 133 -8.16 -18.59 12.53
C THR A 133 -9.65 -18.26 12.42
N ALA A 134 -10.04 -17.37 11.50
CA ALA A 134 -11.45 -17.04 11.25
C ALA A 134 -12.25 -18.25 10.75
N LYS A 135 -11.68 -19.07 9.85
CA LYS A 135 -12.31 -20.32 9.39
C LYS A 135 -12.52 -21.30 10.55
N TYR A 136 -11.55 -21.41 11.44
CA TYR A 136 -11.67 -22.25 12.63
C TYR A 136 -12.81 -21.80 13.54
N HIS A 137 -12.88 -20.51 13.87
CA HIS A 137 -13.96 -19.96 14.71
C HIS A 137 -15.34 -20.09 14.05
N ARG A 138 -15.40 -20.10 12.71
CA ARG A 138 -16.65 -20.36 11.97
C ARG A 138 -17.09 -21.83 12.06
N GLY A 139 -16.21 -22.73 12.47
CA GLY A 139 -16.45 -24.16 12.53
C GLY A 139 -16.20 -24.88 11.19
N ASP A 140 -15.48 -24.27 10.25
CA ASP A 140 -15.20 -24.88 8.94
C ASP A 140 -14.38 -26.18 9.04
N TYR A 141 -13.72 -26.40 10.17
CA TYR A 141 -12.89 -27.56 10.45
C TYR A 141 -13.56 -28.61 11.35
N ALA A 142 -14.86 -28.45 11.66
CA ALA A 142 -15.61 -29.37 12.52
C ALA A 142 -16.33 -30.50 11.75
N ALA A 143 -15.88 -30.82 10.53
CA ALA A 143 -16.48 -31.83 9.66
C ALA A 143 -16.30 -33.27 10.18
#